data_AF-A0A496W7Y0-F1
#
_entry.id   AF-A0A496W7Y0-F1
#
_cell.length_a   1.000
_cell.length_b   1.000
_cell.length_c   1.000
_cell.angle_alpha   90.00
_cell.angle_beta   90.00
_cell.angle_gamma   90.00
#
_symmetry.space_group_name_H-M   'P 1'
#
loop_
_entity.id
_entity.type
_entity.pdbx_description
1 polymer ?
#
loop_
_entity_poly.entity_id
_entity_poly.type
_entity_poly.pdbx_seq_one_letter_code
_entity_poly.pdbx_strand_id
1 'polypeptide(L)'
;MPLKNEDTTLVISHIKTFMEINNMIQYAILFIMALCLIGCHNWIFKSELLLNPFKRSTIDLTPQEQVVIYIGLFVGTVLLMFLLMFWFAQTSPFILDGLIAIGVTSISSLFIILTLKPLLGEMREDKLSYRFILNQNFLLTACLIIFTELSFLYWFKEITIYVQTQFLIFVALYSVLIIIVGLYLGIPKNDEGQKVLPTQWRWRLIIILNPIIVLLLTGILIKLLLSIILLIQ
;
A
#
# COMPACT_ATOMS: atom_id res chain seq x y z
N MET A 1 36.10 -16.41 37.93
CA MET A 1 35.04 -17.20 37.24
C MET A 1 34.31 -16.29 36.25
N PRO A 2 34.72 -16.24 34.97
CA PRO A 2 34.05 -15.49 33.91
C PRO A 2 33.34 -16.47 32.97
N LEU A 3 32.22 -17.06 33.39
CA LEU A 3 31.42 -17.99 32.57
C LEU A 3 30.16 -17.33 31.98
N LYS A 4 29.90 -16.06 32.31
CA LYS A 4 28.65 -15.39 31.94
C LYS A 4 28.65 -14.79 30.52
N ASN A 5 29.83 -14.60 29.91
CA ASN A 5 29.93 -13.85 28.65
C ASN A 5 29.71 -14.73 27.41
N GLU A 6 30.24 -15.96 27.39
CA GLU A 6 30.13 -16.87 26.23
C GLU A 6 28.69 -17.35 26.00
N ASP A 7 27.99 -17.76 27.06
CA ASP A 7 26.59 -18.18 26.99
C ASP A 7 25.67 -17.04 26.50
N THR A 8 25.94 -15.81 26.94
CA THR A 8 25.17 -14.63 26.51
C THR A 8 25.43 -14.31 25.03
N THR A 9 26.68 -14.42 24.56
CA THR A 9 27.00 -14.23 23.13
C THR A 9 26.38 -15.30 22.24
N LEU A 10 26.32 -16.56 22.70
CA LEU A 10 25.73 -17.69 21.97
C LEU A 10 24.20 -17.60 21.90
N VAL A 11 23.56 -17.12 22.98
CA VAL A 11 22.12 -16.82 22.98
C VAL A 11 21.81 -15.65 22.02
N ILE A 12 22.62 -14.57 22.05
CA ILE A 12 22.45 -13.43 21.13
C ILE A 12 22.65 -13.86 19.67
N SER A 13 23.63 -14.70 19.37
CA SER A 13 23.84 -15.20 18.00
C SER A 13 22.65 -16.04 17.52
N HIS A 14 22.13 -16.95 18.36
CA HIS A 14 20.93 -17.71 18.01
C HIS A 14 19.70 -16.84 17.79
N ILE A 15 19.51 -15.80 18.61
CA ILE A 15 18.41 -14.84 18.43
C ILE A 15 18.54 -14.09 17.10
N LYS A 16 19.75 -13.65 16.74
CA LYS A 16 20.01 -13.00 15.44
C LYS A 16 19.71 -13.93 14.27
N THR A 17 20.23 -15.17 14.29
CA THR A 17 19.98 -16.16 13.24
C THR A 17 18.49 -16.49 13.12
N PHE A 18 17.77 -16.61 14.23
CA PHE A 18 16.33 -16.83 14.23
C PHE A 18 15.57 -15.65 13.58
N MET A 19 15.94 -14.40 13.92
CA MET A 19 15.34 -13.21 13.32
C MET A 19 15.61 -13.11 11.80
N GLU A 20 16.81 -13.45 11.35
CA GLU A 20 17.17 -13.48 9.93
C GLU A 20 16.36 -14.53 9.15
N ILE A 21 16.26 -15.75 9.69
CA ILE A 21 15.45 -16.82 9.10
C ILE A 21 13.97 -16.41 9.05
N ASN A 22 13.44 -15.84 10.13
CA ASN A 22 12.05 -15.36 10.16
C ASN A 22 11.80 -14.26 9.11
N ASN A 23 12.73 -13.32 8.94
CA ASN A 23 12.63 -12.28 7.91
C ASN A 23 12.65 -12.87 6.50
N MET A 24 13.52 -13.86 6.23
CA MET A 24 13.55 -14.57 4.95
C MET A 24 12.26 -15.34 4.66
N ILE A 25 11.71 -16.04 5.65
CA ILE A 25 10.44 -16.76 5.53
C ILE A 25 9.30 -15.78 5.23
N GLN A 26 9.22 -14.66 5.95
CA GLN A 26 8.23 -13.63 5.67
C GLN A 26 8.35 -13.06 4.26
N TYR A 27 9.56 -12.85 3.76
CA TYR A 27 9.79 -12.39 2.39
C TYR A 27 9.29 -13.42 1.36
N ALA A 28 9.63 -14.69 1.56
CA ALA A 28 9.18 -15.77 0.69
C ALA A 28 7.64 -15.88 0.68
N ILE A 29 6.99 -15.77 1.83
CA ILE A 29 5.52 -15.80 1.93
C ILE A 29 4.89 -14.63 1.17
N LEU A 30 5.38 -13.41 1.37
CA LEU A 30 4.86 -12.23 0.66
C LEU A 30 5.03 -12.37 -0.86
N PHE A 31 6.19 -12.85 -1.31
CA PHE A 31 6.49 -13.06 -2.72
C PHE A 31 5.59 -14.15 -3.34
N ILE A 32 5.44 -15.29 -2.67
CA ILE A 32 4.54 -16.37 -3.11
C ILE A 32 3.10 -15.87 -3.18
N MET A 33 2.65 -15.12 -2.17
CA MET A 33 1.31 -14.54 -2.15
C MET A 33 1.09 -13.58 -3.33
N ALA A 34 2.08 -12.75 -3.67
CA ALA A 34 2.00 -11.86 -4.83
C ALA A 34 1.88 -12.63 -6.14
N LEU A 35 2.69 -13.69 -6.32
CA LEU A 35 2.59 -14.57 -7.48
C LEU A 35 1.24 -15.28 -7.54
N CYS A 36 0.70 -15.74 -6.41
CA CYS A 36 -0.63 -16.35 -6.34
C CYS A 36 -1.72 -15.36 -6.75
N LEU A 37 -1.69 -14.12 -6.25
CA LEU A 37 -2.69 -13.10 -6.61
C LEU A 37 -2.62 -12.72 -8.09
N ILE A 38 -1.42 -12.56 -8.65
CA ILE A 38 -1.21 -12.34 -10.09
C ILE A 38 -1.69 -13.55 -10.90
N GLY A 39 -1.43 -14.77 -10.41
CA GLY A 39 -1.92 -16.01 -11.01
C GLY A 39 -3.45 -16.10 -11.02
N CYS A 40 -4.10 -15.77 -9.90
CA CYS A 40 -5.55 -15.66 -9.77
C CYS A 40 -6.12 -14.62 -10.72
N HIS A 41 -5.53 -13.43 -10.76
CA HIS A 41 -5.89 -12.37 -11.70
C HIS A 41 -5.84 -12.87 -13.14
N ASN A 42 -4.72 -13.44 -13.57
CA ASN A 42 -4.54 -13.90 -14.94
C ASN A 42 -5.40 -15.12 -15.30
N TRP A 43 -5.73 -15.96 -14.32
CA TRP A 43 -6.67 -17.07 -14.49
C TRP A 43 -8.08 -16.57 -14.81
N ILE A 44 -8.52 -15.44 -14.24
CA ILE A 44 -9.81 -14.84 -14.57
C ILE A 44 -9.89 -14.48 -16.07
N PHE A 45 -8.79 -14.02 -16.65
CA PHE A 45 -8.66 -13.69 -18.08
C PHE A 45 -8.37 -14.89 -19.01
N LYS A 46 -8.26 -16.13 -18.51
CA LYS A 46 -8.06 -17.32 -19.38
C LYS A 46 -9.31 -17.74 -20.15
N SER A 47 -10.49 -17.26 -19.76
CA SER A 47 -11.74 -17.69 -20.36
C SER A 47 -12.06 -16.85 -21.61
N GLU A 48 -11.61 -17.31 -22.79
CA GLU A 48 -11.83 -16.64 -24.08
C GLU A 48 -13.31 -16.41 -24.44
N LEU A 49 -14.22 -17.16 -23.82
CA LEU A 49 -15.67 -17.05 -23.98
C LEU A 49 -16.30 -15.78 -23.36
N LEU A 50 -15.56 -15.03 -22.55
CA LEU A 50 -16.11 -13.90 -21.79
C LEU A 50 -15.51 -12.58 -22.27
N LEU A 51 -16.36 -11.76 -22.89
CA LEU A 51 -16.00 -10.39 -23.28
C LEU A 51 -15.62 -9.60 -22.01
N ASN A 52 -14.41 -9.05 -21.96
CA ASN A 52 -14.00 -8.18 -20.86
C ASN A 52 -14.80 -6.87 -20.91
N PRO A 53 -15.70 -6.59 -19.95
CA PRO A 53 -16.48 -5.36 -19.92
C PRO A 53 -15.61 -4.11 -19.70
N PHE A 54 -14.35 -4.29 -19.28
CA PHE A 54 -13.41 -3.21 -19.04
C PHE A 54 -12.50 -2.89 -20.22
N LYS A 55 -12.57 -3.67 -21.32
CA LYS A 55 -11.63 -3.49 -22.43
C LYS A 55 -11.82 -2.12 -23.08
N ARG A 56 -10.76 -1.30 -23.09
CA ARG A 56 -10.77 0.11 -23.55
C ARG A 56 -11.67 1.03 -22.72
N SER A 57 -12.06 0.63 -21.51
CA SER A 57 -12.83 1.51 -20.64
C SER A 57 -11.88 2.31 -19.76
N THR A 58 -12.01 3.63 -19.81
CA THR A 58 -11.35 4.55 -18.90
C THR A 58 -12.09 4.56 -17.57
N ILE A 59 -11.37 4.73 -16.45
CA ILE A 59 -12.03 5.08 -15.19
C ILE A 59 -12.40 6.55 -15.34
N ASP A 60 -13.61 6.88 -15.76
CA ASP A 60 -14.03 8.28 -15.84
C ASP A 60 -14.74 8.69 -14.56
N LEU A 61 -14.17 9.69 -13.90
CA LEU A 61 -14.73 10.29 -12.69
C LEU A 61 -15.35 11.63 -13.07
N THR A 62 -16.60 11.84 -12.67
CA THR A 62 -17.22 13.16 -12.78
C THR A 62 -16.44 14.15 -11.90
N PRO A 63 -16.48 15.46 -12.19
CA PRO A 63 -15.83 16.46 -11.33
C PRO A 63 -16.26 16.34 -9.85
N GLN A 64 -17.54 16.03 -9.61
CA GLN A 64 -18.07 15.80 -8.27
C GLN A 64 -17.44 14.58 -7.60
N GLU A 65 -17.33 13.44 -8.30
CA GLU A 65 -16.68 12.25 -7.74
C GLU A 65 -15.19 12.48 -7.48
N GLN A 66 -14.49 13.19 -8.36
CA GLN A 66 -13.09 13.54 -8.14
C GLN A 66 -12.94 14.34 -6.84
N VAL A 67 -13.78 15.37 -6.65
CA VAL A 67 -13.80 16.17 -5.42
C VAL A 67 -14.11 15.31 -4.20
N VAL A 68 -15.11 14.43 -4.26
CA VAL A 68 -15.47 13.55 -3.14
C VAL A 68 -14.34 12.59 -2.79
N ILE A 69 -13.69 11.96 -3.76
CA ILE A 69 -12.57 11.04 -3.49
C ILE A 69 -11.36 11.81 -2.96
N TYR A 70 -11.02 12.96 -3.56
CA TYR A 70 -9.87 13.78 -3.13
C TYR A 70 -10.07 14.33 -1.73
N ILE A 71 -11.22 14.94 -1.46
CA ILE A 71 -11.55 15.46 -0.12
C ILE A 71 -11.67 14.29 0.86
N GLY A 72 -12.32 13.19 0.48
CA GLY A 72 -12.47 12.01 1.33
C GLY A 72 -11.13 11.41 1.75
N LEU A 73 -10.19 11.27 0.81
CA LEU A 73 -8.85 10.76 1.13
C LEU A 73 -8.03 11.78 1.93
N PHE A 74 -8.11 13.07 1.58
CA PHE A 74 -7.46 14.14 2.33
C PHE A 74 -7.93 14.15 3.78
N VAL A 75 -9.24 14.27 4.01
CA VAL A 75 -9.85 14.29 5.34
C VAL A 75 -9.60 12.97 6.07
N GLY A 76 -9.71 11.82 5.39
CA GLY A 76 -9.43 10.51 5.99
C GLY A 76 -7.97 10.37 6.45
N THR A 77 -7.01 10.83 5.64
CA THR A 77 -5.58 10.81 5.98
C THR A 77 -5.28 11.77 7.14
N VAL A 78 -5.82 12.98 7.09
CA VAL A 78 -5.70 13.99 8.16
C VAL A 78 -6.27 13.44 9.46
N LEU A 79 -7.50 12.90 9.46
CA LEU A 79 -8.15 12.33 10.63
C LEU A 79 -7.36 11.14 11.20
N LEU A 80 -6.87 10.24 10.33
CA LEU A 80 -6.05 9.11 10.75
C LEU A 80 -4.80 9.58 11.49
N MET A 81 -4.11 10.57 10.93
CA MET A 81 -2.89 11.09 11.54
C MET A 81 -3.16 11.90 12.81
N PHE A 82 -4.24 12.70 12.85
CA PHE A 82 -4.65 13.40 14.07
C PHE A 82 -5.06 12.44 15.17
N LEU A 83 -5.75 11.34 14.84
CA LEU A 83 -6.10 10.30 15.80
C LEU A 83 -4.84 9.68 16.39
N LEU A 84 -3.85 9.35 15.56
CA LEU A 84 -2.57 8.81 16.02
C LEU A 84 -1.77 9.84 16.83
N MET A 85 -1.74 11.10 16.40
CA MET A 85 -1.09 12.18 17.14
C MET A 85 -1.76 12.42 18.50
N PHE A 86 -3.09 12.48 18.56
CA PHE A 86 -3.84 12.73 19.79
C PHE A 86 -3.81 11.55 20.75
N TRP A 87 -3.74 10.32 20.23
CA TRP A 87 -3.67 9.14 21.09
C TRP A 87 -2.30 8.99 21.76
N PHE A 88 -1.22 9.44 21.10
CA PHE A 88 0.14 9.10 21.54
C PHE A 88 1.05 10.29 21.87
N ALA A 89 0.76 11.48 21.37
CA ALA A 89 1.61 12.68 21.49
C ALA A 89 0.89 13.86 22.16
N GLN A 90 0.05 13.60 23.17
CA GLN A 90 -0.76 14.62 23.85
C GLN A 90 0.04 15.78 24.47
N THR A 91 1.34 15.59 24.72
CA THR A 91 2.22 16.54 25.42
C THR A 91 3.56 16.77 24.72
N SER A 92 3.69 16.37 23.44
CA SER A 92 4.95 16.51 22.72
C SER A 92 5.27 17.98 22.37
N PRO A 93 6.51 18.46 22.56
CA PRO A 93 6.92 19.79 22.09
C PRO A 93 7.00 19.90 20.55
N PHE A 94 6.91 18.78 19.82
CA PHE A 94 7.09 18.69 18.36
C PHE A 94 5.76 18.67 17.58
N ILE A 95 4.70 19.29 18.12
CA ILE A 95 3.36 19.36 17.47
C ILE A 95 3.44 20.01 16.08
N LEU A 96 4.29 21.02 15.90
CA LEU A 96 4.45 21.71 14.62
C LEU A 96 4.99 20.80 13.52
N ASP A 97 6.00 19.98 13.83
CA ASP A 97 6.54 19.00 12.89
C ASP A 97 5.47 17.96 12.50
N GLY A 98 4.51 17.71 13.39
CA GLY A 98 3.39 16.81 13.14
C GLY A 98 2.40 17.36 12.16
N LEU A 99 2.10 18.65 12.26
CA LEU A 99 1.28 19.34 11.29
C LEU A 99 1.94 19.37 9.91
N ILE A 100 3.28 19.51 9.84
CA ILE A 100 4.03 19.43 8.58
C ILE A 100 3.94 18.02 8.00
N ALA A 101 4.17 16.99 8.81
CA ALA A 101 4.05 15.60 8.38
C ALA A 101 2.63 15.28 7.89
N ILE A 102 1.60 15.78 8.58
CA ILE A 102 0.20 15.67 8.15
C ILE A 102 0.01 16.33 6.78
N GLY A 103 0.54 17.53 6.57
CA GLY A 103 0.47 18.23 5.28
C GLY A 103 1.12 17.42 4.15
N VAL A 104 2.36 16.94 4.35
CA VAL A 104 3.10 16.15 3.36
C VAL A 104 2.40 14.83 3.04
N THR A 105 1.92 14.13 4.06
CA THR A 105 1.20 12.84 3.91
C THR A 105 -0.13 13.05 3.19
N SER A 106 -0.83 14.16 3.46
CA SER A 106 -2.10 14.49 2.80
C SER A 106 -1.90 14.87 1.33
N ILE A 107 -0.88 15.67 1.02
CA ILE A 107 -0.55 16.05 -0.36
C ILE A 107 -0.14 14.81 -1.16
N SER A 108 0.76 13.99 -0.62
CA SER A 108 1.19 12.74 -1.28
C SER A 108 0.01 11.79 -1.52
N SER A 109 -0.92 11.68 -0.57
CA SER A 109 -2.16 10.91 -0.74
C SER A 109 -2.99 11.36 -1.95
N LEU A 110 -3.08 12.67 -2.23
CA LEU A 110 -3.77 13.16 -3.43
C LEU A 110 -3.07 12.69 -4.72
N PHE A 111 -1.73 12.75 -4.76
CA PHE A 111 -0.95 12.24 -5.89
C PHE A 111 -1.06 10.72 -6.06
N ILE A 112 -1.25 9.97 -4.96
CA ILE A 112 -1.50 8.53 -5.03
C ILE A 112 -2.77 8.25 -5.83
N ILE A 113 -3.86 9.01 -5.66
CA ILE A 113 -5.09 8.78 -6.45
C ILE A 113 -4.86 9.04 -7.93
N LEU A 114 -4.14 10.13 -8.27
CA LEU A 114 -3.85 10.50 -9.66
C LEU A 114 -3.11 9.39 -10.41
N THR A 115 -2.30 8.60 -9.71
CA THR A 115 -1.49 7.53 -10.29
C THR A 115 -2.15 6.16 -10.15
N LEU A 116 -2.90 5.93 -9.07
CA LEU A 116 -3.66 4.71 -8.82
C LEU A 116 -4.79 4.53 -9.84
N LYS A 117 -5.45 5.63 -10.23
CA LYS A 117 -6.53 5.60 -11.23
C LYS A 117 -6.08 5.01 -12.58
N PRO A 118 -5.07 5.55 -13.29
CA PRO A 118 -4.61 4.96 -14.55
C PRO A 118 -4.05 3.55 -14.34
N LEU A 119 -3.36 3.30 -13.22
CA LEU A 119 -2.83 1.98 -12.89
C LEU A 119 -3.95 0.91 -12.81
N LEU A 120 -5.01 1.17 -12.04
CA LEU A 120 -6.14 0.25 -11.92
C LEU A 120 -6.89 0.07 -13.25
N GLY A 121 -6.91 1.11 -14.09
CA GLY A 121 -7.43 1.06 -15.46
C GLY A 121 -6.66 0.09 -16.33
N GLU A 122 -5.32 0.14 -16.32
CA GLU A 122 -4.48 -0.80 -17.06
C GLU A 122 -4.62 -2.24 -16.56
N MET A 123 -4.64 -2.43 -15.24
CA MET A 123 -4.72 -3.76 -14.63
C MET A 123 -6.01 -4.50 -14.97
N ARG A 124 -7.14 -3.80 -15.16
CA ARG A 124 -8.44 -4.44 -15.48
C ARG A 124 -8.64 -4.74 -16.96
N GLU A 125 -7.81 -4.19 -17.84
CA GLU A 125 -7.95 -4.38 -19.29
C GLU A 125 -7.38 -5.71 -19.77
N ASP A 126 -6.25 -6.14 -19.21
CA ASP A 126 -5.51 -7.30 -19.68
C ASP A 126 -4.77 -8.04 -18.56
N LYS A 127 -4.22 -9.20 -18.90
CA LYS A 127 -3.37 -10.03 -18.03
C LYS A 127 -2.14 -9.24 -17.56
N LEU A 128 -1.81 -9.40 -16.29
CA LEU A 128 -0.59 -8.86 -15.70
C LEU A 128 0.60 -9.72 -16.13
N SER A 129 1.61 -9.09 -16.69
CA SER A 129 2.89 -9.74 -17.00
C SER A 129 3.95 -9.33 -15.97
N TYR A 130 5.10 -10.01 -15.97
CA TYR A 130 6.25 -9.62 -15.14
C TYR A 130 6.72 -8.17 -15.42
N ARG A 131 6.44 -7.63 -16.62
CA ARG A 131 6.74 -6.24 -16.98
C ARG A 131 5.90 -5.23 -16.21
N PHE A 132 4.82 -5.67 -15.56
CA PHE A 132 3.99 -4.81 -14.71
C PHE A 132 4.78 -4.15 -13.57
N ILE A 133 5.78 -4.83 -13.00
CA ILE A 133 6.63 -4.27 -11.94
C ILE A 133 7.48 -3.10 -12.46
N LEU A 134 7.77 -3.08 -13.77
CA LEU A 134 8.50 -2.01 -14.44
C LEU A 134 7.58 -0.96 -15.08
N ASN A 135 6.26 -1.09 -14.91
CA ASN A 135 5.30 -0.13 -15.42
C ASN A 135 5.47 1.21 -14.68
N GLN A 136 5.51 2.31 -15.44
CA GLN A 136 5.73 3.64 -14.89
C GLN A 136 4.63 4.06 -13.90
N ASN A 137 3.37 3.75 -14.19
CA ASN A 137 2.25 4.05 -13.30
C ASN A 137 2.36 3.23 -12.01
N PHE A 138 2.73 1.94 -12.11
CA PHE A 138 2.98 1.11 -10.93
C PHE A 138 4.10 1.67 -10.07
N LEU A 139 5.27 1.95 -10.67
CA LEU A 139 6.44 2.47 -9.96
C LEU A 139 6.16 3.82 -9.31
N LEU A 140 5.46 4.72 -10.00
CA LEU A 140 5.11 6.03 -9.46
C LEU A 140 4.12 5.91 -8.28
N THR A 141 3.08 5.10 -8.42
CA THR A 141 2.14 4.83 -7.31
C THR A 141 2.84 4.19 -6.13
N ALA A 142 3.70 3.20 -6.36
CA ALA A 142 4.49 2.57 -5.31
C ALA A 142 5.40 3.60 -4.62
N CYS A 143 6.21 4.36 -5.37
CA CYS A 143 7.07 5.40 -4.82
C CYS A 143 6.32 6.41 -3.96
N LEU A 144 5.11 6.84 -4.37
CA LEU A 144 4.30 7.77 -3.59
C LEU A 144 3.80 7.12 -2.29
N ILE A 145 3.29 5.89 -2.32
CA ILE A 145 2.87 5.17 -1.10
C ILE A 145 4.06 5.02 -0.13
N ILE A 146 5.22 4.62 -0.65
CA ILE A 146 6.46 4.49 0.14
C ILE A 146 6.84 5.83 0.76
N PHE A 147 6.83 6.89 -0.03
CA PHE A 147 7.14 8.24 0.43
C PHE A 147 6.19 8.69 1.54
N THR A 148 4.89 8.43 1.39
CA THR A 148 3.87 8.74 2.40
C THR A 148 4.14 7.99 3.72
N GLU A 149 4.41 6.69 3.64
CA GLU A 149 4.69 5.87 4.83
C GLU A 149 6.01 6.27 5.52
N LEU A 150 7.08 6.51 4.75
CA LEU A 150 8.38 6.91 5.30
C LEU A 150 8.37 8.32 5.87
N SER A 151 7.60 9.23 5.27
CA SER A 151 7.43 10.60 5.81
C SER A 151 6.75 10.57 7.18
N PHE A 152 5.75 9.71 7.36
CA PHE A 152 5.13 9.49 8.66
C PHE A 152 6.12 8.87 9.67
N LEU A 153 6.86 7.83 9.25
CA LEU A 153 7.85 7.18 10.10
C LEU A 153 8.94 8.15 10.58
N TYR A 154 9.46 8.97 9.67
CA TYR A 154 10.46 9.98 9.97
C TYR A 154 9.96 10.92 11.08
N TRP A 155 8.75 11.45 10.93
CA TRP A 155 8.14 12.31 11.93
C TRP A 155 7.93 11.61 13.28
N PHE A 156 7.39 10.39 13.27
CA PHE A 156 7.06 9.68 14.50
C PHE A 156 8.31 9.27 15.31
N LYS A 157 9.42 9.01 14.61
CA LYS A 157 10.74 8.74 15.22
C LYS A 157 11.28 9.93 15.99
N GLU A 158 11.04 11.16 15.53
CA GLU A 158 11.46 12.37 16.25
C GLU A 158 10.71 12.57 17.58
N ILE A 159 9.54 11.94 17.74
CA ILE A 159 8.67 12.17 18.91
C ILE A 159 8.74 11.06 19.96
N THR A 160 9.05 9.82 19.57
CA THR A 160 9.03 8.69 20.51
C THR A 160 10.15 7.68 20.25
N ILE A 161 10.59 7.00 21.31
CA ILE A 161 11.56 5.87 21.24
C ILE A 161 10.86 4.55 20.85
N TYR A 162 9.53 4.50 20.95
CA TYR A 162 8.69 3.33 20.64
C TYR A 162 7.84 3.64 19.40
N VAL A 163 8.42 3.45 18.21
CA VAL A 163 7.83 3.88 16.92
C VAL A 163 7.12 2.72 16.19
N GLN A 164 7.51 1.48 16.50
CA GLN A 164 7.23 0.33 15.65
C GLN A 164 5.73 -0.04 15.61
N THR A 165 5.05 -0.10 16.76
CA THR A 165 3.64 -0.51 16.81
C THR A 165 2.72 0.50 16.14
N GLN A 166 3.00 1.80 16.32
CA GLN A 166 2.19 2.90 15.81
C GLN A 166 2.40 3.07 14.31
N PHE A 167 3.63 2.90 13.84
CA PHE A 167 3.91 2.81 12.41
C PHE A 167 3.14 1.66 11.76
N LEU A 168 3.12 0.48 12.38
CA LEU A 168 2.36 -0.66 11.86
C LEU A 168 0.85 -0.40 11.83
N ILE A 169 0.29 0.26 12.86
CA ILE A 169 -1.13 0.65 12.89
C ILE A 169 -1.42 1.64 11.76
N PHE A 170 -0.56 2.65 11.56
CA PHE A 170 -0.71 3.61 10.48
C PHE A 170 -0.69 2.93 9.11
N VAL A 171 0.34 2.13 8.83
CA VAL A 171 0.48 1.40 7.55
C VAL A 171 -0.74 0.52 7.29
N ALA A 172 -1.25 -0.19 8.31
CA ALA A 172 -2.43 -1.03 8.18
C ALA A 172 -3.70 -0.23 7.87
N LEU A 173 -3.98 0.83 8.63
CA LEU A 173 -5.17 1.66 8.43
C LEU A 173 -5.11 2.45 7.12
N TYR A 174 -3.93 2.95 6.74
CA TYR A 174 -3.70 3.63 5.48
C TYR A 174 -3.85 2.68 4.29
N SER A 175 -3.33 1.45 4.40
CA SER A 175 -3.57 0.40 3.39
C SER A 175 -5.06 0.13 3.19
N VAL A 176 -5.85 0.03 4.27
CA VAL A 176 -7.30 -0.14 4.17
C VAL A 176 -7.95 1.05 3.44
N LEU A 177 -7.52 2.27 3.72
CA LEU A 177 -8.01 3.48 3.06
C LEU A 177 -7.73 3.44 1.54
N ILE A 178 -6.52 3.06 1.14
CA ILE A 178 -6.14 2.89 -0.27
C ILE A 178 -6.94 1.77 -0.93
N ILE A 179 -7.21 0.66 -0.23
CA ILE A 179 -8.09 -0.42 -0.76
C ILE A 179 -9.49 0.11 -1.01
N ILE A 180 -10.10 0.81 -0.05
CA ILE A 180 -11.47 1.34 -0.20
C ILE A 180 -11.55 2.28 -1.40
N VAL A 181 -10.58 3.19 -1.54
CA VAL A 181 -10.51 4.09 -2.69
C VAL A 181 -10.29 3.32 -4.00
N GLY A 182 -9.36 2.36 -4.01
CA GLY A 182 -9.08 1.53 -5.19
C GLY A 182 -10.28 0.69 -5.63
N LEU A 183 -11.02 0.10 -4.68
CA LEU A 183 -12.28 -0.60 -4.93
C LEU A 183 -13.30 0.34 -5.57
N TYR A 184 -13.51 1.52 -5.00
CA TYR A 184 -14.45 2.50 -5.53
C TYR A 184 -14.07 2.96 -6.95
N LEU A 185 -12.77 3.18 -7.21
CA LEU A 185 -12.25 3.52 -8.53
C LEU A 185 -12.44 2.38 -9.55
N GLY A 186 -12.31 1.13 -9.11
CA GLY A 186 -12.42 -0.04 -9.97
C GLY A 186 -13.85 -0.33 -10.47
N ILE A 187 -14.89 0.16 -9.79
CA ILE A 187 -16.29 -0.05 -10.20
C ILE A 187 -16.55 0.68 -11.54
N PRO A 188 -16.99 -0.04 -12.59
CA PRO A 188 -17.27 0.57 -13.88
C PRO A 188 -18.54 1.41 -13.84
N LYS A 189 -18.66 2.30 -14.82
CA LYS A 189 -19.90 3.04 -15.09
C LYS A 189 -20.66 2.40 -16.23
N ASN A 190 -21.99 2.42 -16.15
CA ASN A 190 -22.86 2.12 -17.28
C ASN A 190 -22.97 3.35 -18.22
N ASP A 191 -23.71 3.20 -19.31
CA ASP A 191 -23.94 4.27 -20.30
C ASP A 191 -24.64 5.51 -19.71
N GLU A 192 -25.34 5.35 -18.59
CA GLU A 192 -25.99 6.42 -17.84
C GLU A 192 -25.03 7.10 -16.83
N GLY A 193 -23.76 6.70 -16.80
CA GLY A 193 -22.74 7.25 -15.91
C GLY A 193 -22.82 6.76 -14.46
N GLN A 194 -23.70 5.81 -14.15
CA GLN A 194 -23.88 5.25 -12.81
C GLN A 194 -22.88 4.12 -12.55
N LYS A 195 -22.29 4.10 -11.33
CA LYS A 195 -21.41 3.01 -10.89
C LYS A 195 -22.21 1.75 -10.64
N VAL A 196 -22.03 0.74 -11.48
CA VAL A 196 -22.74 -0.53 -11.40
C VAL A 196 -21.73 -1.67 -11.34
N LEU A 197 -21.86 -2.53 -10.31
CA LEU A 197 -21.02 -3.72 -10.21
C LEU A 197 -21.33 -4.68 -11.37
N PRO A 198 -20.31 -5.25 -12.02
CA PRO A 198 -20.52 -6.27 -13.04
C PRO A 198 -21.38 -7.42 -12.50
N THR A 199 -22.28 -7.95 -13.32
CA THR A 199 -23.12 -9.09 -12.92
C THR A 199 -22.31 -10.35 -12.64
N GLN A 200 -21.21 -10.55 -13.37
CA GLN A 200 -20.36 -11.71 -13.24
C GLN A 200 -19.35 -11.54 -12.10
N TRP A 201 -19.29 -12.54 -11.21
CA TRP A 201 -18.42 -12.55 -10.03
C TRP A 201 -16.93 -12.39 -10.38
N ARG A 202 -16.50 -12.90 -11.53
CA ARG A 202 -15.12 -12.82 -12.03
C ARG A 202 -14.62 -11.38 -12.13
N TRP A 203 -15.42 -10.48 -12.69
CA TRP A 203 -15.07 -9.07 -12.83
C TRP A 203 -15.13 -8.33 -11.50
N ARG A 204 -16.02 -8.74 -10.57
CA ARG A 204 -16.01 -8.24 -9.19
C ARG A 204 -14.71 -8.62 -8.47
N LEU A 205 -14.17 -9.81 -8.71
CA LEU A 205 -12.89 -10.20 -8.15
C LEU A 205 -11.73 -9.37 -8.69
N ILE A 206 -11.72 -9.00 -9.97
CA ILE A 206 -10.66 -8.12 -10.51
C ILE A 206 -10.66 -6.76 -9.79
N ILE A 207 -11.85 -6.18 -9.55
CA ILE A 207 -11.99 -4.93 -8.78
C ILE A 207 -11.36 -5.06 -7.39
N ILE A 208 -11.51 -6.23 -6.74
CA ILE A 208 -10.96 -6.50 -5.41
C ILE A 208 -9.46 -6.80 -5.45
N LEU A 209 -9.01 -7.61 -6.40
CA LEU A 209 -7.63 -8.08 -6.50
C LEU A 209 -6.66 -6.94 -6.84
N ASN A 210 -7.04 -6.04 -7.75
CA ASN A 210 -6.12 -5.02 -8.26
C ASN A 210 -5.52 -4.12 -7.15
N PRO A 211 -6.30 -3.47 -6.28
CA PRO A 211 -5.73 -2.65 -5.20
C PRO A 211 -4.91 -3.47 -4.19
N ILE A 212 -5.29 -4.73 -3.94
CA ILE A 212 -4.54 -5.64 -3.05
C ILE A 212 -3.17 -5.99 -3.66
N ILE A 213 -3.13 -6.31 -4.96
CA ILE A 213 -1.89 -6.59 -5.69
C ILE A 213 -0.97 -5.38 -5.63
N VAL A 214 -1.49 -4.17 -5.86
CA VAL A 214 -0.70 -2.93 -5.80
C VAL A 214 -0.07 -2.76 -4.42
N LEU A 215 -0.86 -2.84 -3.34
CA LEU A 215 -0.33 -2.69 -1.97
C LEU A 215 0.65 -3.78 -1.59
N LEU A 216 0.38 -5.04 -1.96
CA LEU A 216 1.27 -6.14 -1.65
C LEU A 216 2.63 -6.00 -2.35
N LEU A 217 2.62 -5.65 -3.64
CA LEU A 217 3.85 -5.41 -4.39
C LEU A 217 4.61 -4.19 -3.86
N THR A 218 3.91 -3.12 -3.49
CA THR A 218 4.52 -1.96 -2.81
C THR A 218 5.15 -2.36 -1.48
N GLY A 219 4.49 -3.20 -0.67
CA GLY A 219 5.05 -3.72 0.59
C GLY A 219 6.32 -4.55 0.39
N ILE A 220 6.37 -5.37 -0.67
CA ILE A 220 7.59 -6.09 -1.06
C ILE A 220 8.69 -5.10 -1.45
N LEU A 221 8.35 -4.06 -2.21
CA LEU A 221 9.31 -3.02 -2.64
C LEU A 221 9.87 -2.25 -1.43
N ILE A 222 9.05 -1.91 -0.45
CA ILE A 222 9.48 -1.28 0.82
C ILE A 222 10.49 -2.16 1.53
N LYS A 223 10.15 -3.44 1.76
CA LYS A 223 11.05 -4.37 2.44
C LYS A 223 12.38 -4.52 1.70
N LEU A 224 12.35 -4.56 0.37
CA LEU A 224 13.55 -4.66 -0.46
C LEU A 224 14.40 -3.39 -0.36
N LEU A 225 13.80 -2.21 -0.47
CA LEU A 225 14.48 -0.92 -0.31
C LEU A 225 15.12 -0.78 1.07
N LEU A 226 14.37 -1.09 2.14
CA LEU A 226 14.90 -1.06 3.51
C LEU A 226 16.07 -2.03 3.68
N SER A 227 16.00 -3.23 3.10
CA SER A 227 17.09 -4.21 3.17
C SER A 227 18.34 -3.72 2.44
N ILE A 228 18.19 -3.06 1.29
CA ILE A 228 19.32 -2.46 0.55
C ILE A 228 19.94 -1.32 1.36
N ILE A 229 19.13 -0.44 1.93
CA ILE A 229 19.62 0.69 2.75
C ILE A 229 20.42 0.15 3.95
N LEU A 230 19.90 -0.88 4.64
CA LEU A 230 20.56 -1.51 5.77
C LEU A 230 21.84 -2.28 5.40
N LEU A 231 21.96 -2.76 4.15
CA LEU A 231 23.19 -3.42 3.67
C LEU A 231 24.30 -2.41 3.37
N ILE A 232 23.94 -1.18 2.98
CA ILE A 232 24.88 -0.12 2.60
C ILE A 232 25.41 0.63 3.83
N GLN A 233 24.70 0.58 4.96
CA GLN A 233 25.11 1.17 6.24
C GLN A 233 26.01 0.23 7.04
#